data_AF-A0A9D7VP36-F1
#
_entry.id   AF-A0A9D7VP36-F1
#
_cell.length_a   1.000
_cell.length_b   1.000
_cell.length_c   1.000
_cell.angle_alpha   90.00
_cell.angle_beta   90.00
_cell.angle_gamma   90.00
#
_symmetry.space_group_name_H-M   'P 1'
#
loop_
_entity.id
_entity.type
_entity.pdbx_description
1 polymer ?
#
loop_
_entity_poly.entity_id
_entity_poly.type
_entity_poly.pdbx_seq_one_letter_code
_entity_poly.pdbx_strand_id
1 'polypeptide(L)'
;MNHLWRHGIKTMNLSAVALMPTLIFLVLFNQASIGDPGACFMVTSSGETIGLAKLCGDKIDVPSDASSQEGVFRVPIKRRFGGTPIIDVTFNDKKTFEMIVDTGASATVITRNMASSLQLKTTGIIHAQVADGSEVEFPISKVKSITVGGVVAHNLPVAIAPQADIGLLGHDFFGNYDIKILEKEVEFYQR
;
A
#
# COMPACT_ATOMS: atom_id res chain seq x y z
N MET A 1 -29.65 47.93 43.73
CA MET A 1 -29.98 49.29 43.27
C MET A 1 -29.86 49.31 41.76
N ASN A 2 -31.00 49.53 41.13
CA ASN A 2 -31.22 49.53 39.69
C ASN A 2 -30.61 50.77 39.06
N HIS A 3 -30.09 50.67 37.83
CA HIS A 3 -30.51 51.59 36.78
C HIS A 3 -30.18 51.05 35.39
N LEU A 4 -31.21 50.48 34.76
CA LEU A 4 -31.41 50.48 33.32
C LEU A 4 -31.57 51.94 32.86
N TRP A 5 -31.10 52.28 31.65
CA TRP A 5 -31.86 53.12 30.70
C TRP A 5 -31.39 52.85 29.26
N ARG A 6 -32.37 52.49 28.42
CA ARG A 6 -32.31 52.36 26.96
C ARG A 6 -32.33 53.74 26.31
N HIS A 7 -31.74 53.87 25.13
CA HIS A 7 -32.42 54.12 23.84
C HIS A 7 -31.60 54.98 22.88
N GLY A 8 -31.62 54.61 21.61
CA GLY A 8 -31.23 55.49 20.53
C GLY A 8 -30.99 54.76 19.21
N ILE A 9 -32.04 54.21 18.60
CA ILE A 9 -32.01 53.82 17.18
C ILE A 9 -31.98 55.12 16.37
N LYS A 10 -31.01 55.28 15.47
CA LYS A 10 -31.07 56.23 14.36
C LYS A 10 -30.76 55.53 13.04
N THR A 11 -31.49 56.02 12.05
CA THR A 11 -31.84 55.51 10.72
C THR A 11 -30.78 55.66 9.63
N MET A 12 -30.71 54.65 8.76
CA MET A 12 -30.69 54.66 7.27
C MET A 12 -29.80 55.66 6.48
N ASN A 13 -28.88 55.15 5.65
CA ASN A 13 -28.99 55.01 4.17
C ASN A 13 -27.60 54.64 3.59
N LEU A 14 -27.48 53.48 2.93
CA LEU A 14 -27.56 53.28 1.47
C LEU A 14 -26.32 53.80 0.71
N SER A 15 -25.35 52.92 0.54
CA SER A 15 -24.54 52.83 -0.68
C SER A 15 -24.19 51.36 -0.88
N ALA A 16 -24.98 50.74 -1.76
CA ALA A 16 -24.71 49.41 -2.26
C ALA A 16 -23.42 49.48 -3.09
N VAL A 17 -22.34 48.89 -2.57
CA VAL A 17 -21.24 48.42 -3.41
C VAL A 17 -21.20 46.92 -3.22
N ALA A 18 -22.01 46.24 -4.02
CA ALA A 18 -21.92 44.80 -4.19
C ALA A 18 -20.62 44.50 -4.94
N LEU A 19 -19.51 44.40 -4.20
CA LEU A 19 -18.33 43.67 -4.69
C LEU A 19 -18.66 42.19 -4.60
N MET A 20 -19.37 41.68 -5.61
CA MET A 20 -19.38 40.25 -5.90
C MET A 20 -17.93 39.89 -6.30
N PRO A 21 -17.16 39.16 -5.48
CA PRO A 21 -15.99 38.51 -5.99
C PRO A 21 -16.55 37.45 -6.93
N THR A 22 -16.46 37.72 -8.23
CA THR A 22 -16.63 36.75 -9.29
C THR A 22 -16.07 35.42 -8.81
N LEU A 23 -16.90 34.38 -8.77
CA LEU A 23 -16.47 32.99 -8.66
C LEU A 23 -15.47 32.76 -9.79
N ILE A 24 -14.19 32.93 -9.49
CA ILE A 24 -13.10 32.34 -10.24
C ILE A 24 -13.18 30.86 -9.87
N PHE A 25 -14.02 30.13 -10.60
CA PHE A 25 -13.91 28.69 -10.75
C PHE A 25 -12.55 28.45 -11.41
N LEU A 26 -11.50 28.41 -10.61
CA LEU A 26 -10.25 27.76 -10.98
C LEU A 26 -10.58 26.28 -11.12
N VAL A 27 -11.05 25.89 -12.31
CA VAL A 27 -10.95 24.53 -12.80
C VAL A 27 -9.45 24.28 -12.97
N LEU A 28 -8.77 24.00 -11.85
CA LEU A 28 -7.47 23.35 -11.91
C LEU A 28 -7.79 21.96 -12.44
N PHE A 29 -7.55 21.84 -13.74
CA PHE A 29 -7.51 20.63 -14.53
C PHE A 29 -7.32 19.39 -13.66
N ASN A 30 -8.28 18.47 -13.73
CA ASN A 30 -7.99 17.07 -13.45
C ASN A 30 -6.78 16.73 -14.32
N GLN A 31 -5.58 16.69 -13.74
CA GLN A 31 -4.53 15.90 -14.32
C GLN A 31 -4.99 14.47 -14.10
N ALA A 32 -5.77 13.95 -15.05
CA ALA A 32 -5.74 12.53 -15.33
C ALA A 32 -4.28 12.26 -15.70
N SER A 33 -3.49 11.81 -14.74
CA SER A 33 -2.26 11.10 -15.05
C SER A 33 -2.72 9.82 -15.73
N ILE A 34 -2.94 9.88 -17.04
CA ILE A 34 -2.76 8.71 -17.88
C ILE A 34 -1.31 8.34 -17.61
N GLY A 35 -1.09 7.24 -16.87
CA GLY A 35 0.25 6.72 -16.70
C GLY A 35 0.83 6.53 -18.09
N ASP A 36 1.75 7.40 -18.46
CA ASP A 36 2.48 7.32 -19.72
C ASP A 36 3.23 5.99 -19.68
N PRO A 37 2.87 4.99 -20.52
CA PRO A 37 3.53 3.68 -20.48
C PRO A 37 4.97 3.73 -21.02
N GLY A 38 5.50 4.94 -21.29
CA GLY A 38 6.74 5.19 -21.99
C GLY A 38 6.55 5.19 -23.50
N ALA A 39 7.58 5.61 -24.24
CA ALA A 39 7.45 5.91 -25.67
C ALA A 39 7.44 4.68 -26.63
N CYS A 40 7.44 3.42 -26.15
CA CYS A 40 7.51 2.24 -27.04
C CYS A 40 6.77 1.01 -26.47
N PHE A 41 5.49 0.91 -26.79
CA PHE A 41 4.62 -0.22 -26.50
C PHE A 41 3.58 -0.40 -27.60
N MET A 42 2.92 -1.55 -27.63
CA MET A 42 1.69 -1.77 -28.40
C MET A 42 0.54 -2.10 -27.46
N VAL A 43 -0.68 -1.72 -27.84
CA VAL A 43 -1.93 -2.10 -27.15
C VAL A 43 -2.67 -3.09 -28.02
N THR A 44 -3.03 -4.24 -27.46
CA THR A 44 -3.79 -5.27 -28.17
C THR A 44 -5.27 -4.88 -28.30
N SER A 45 -6.02 -5.61 -29.13
CA SER A 45 -7.49 -5.43 -29.22
C SER A 45 -8.22 -5.80 -27.91
N SER A 46 -7.57 -6.48 -26.97
CA SER A 46 -8.09 -6.77 -25.63
C SER A 46 -7.75 -5.68 -24.59
N GLY A 47 -6.96 -4.66 -24.96
CA GLY A 47 -6.55 -3.59 -24.07
C GLY A 47 -5.31 -3.91 -23.21
N GLU A 48 -4.60 -4.99 -23.51
CA GLU A 48 -3.34 -5.34 -22.85
C GLU A 48 -2.17 -4.57 -23.49
N THR A 49 -1.24 -4.09 -22.65
CA THR A 49 -0.06 -3.35 -23.09
C THR A 49 1.16 -4.28 -23.16
N ILE A 50 1.83 -4.33 -24.33
CA ILE A 50 3.05 -5.11 -24.54
C ILE A 50 4.21 -4.13 -24.79
N GLY A 51 5.23 -4.17 -23.93
CA GLY A 51 6.44 -3.36 -24.09
C GLY A 51 7.31 -3.84 -25.25
N LEU A 52 7.70 -2.93 -26.16
CA LEU A 52 8.45 -3.26 -27.39
C LEU A 52 9.87 -2.69 -27.39
N ALA A 53 10.42 -2.32 -26.23
CA ALA A 53 11.71 -1.63 -26.09
C ALA A 53 12.86 -2.29 -26.89
N LYS A 54 12.87 -3.62 -26.98
CA LYS A 54 13.88 -4.40 -27.73
C LYS A 54 13.80 -4.26 -29.26
N LEU A 55 12.63 -3.88 -29.79
CA LEU A 55 12.42 -3.65 -31.23
C LEU A 55 12.72 -2.21 -31.64
N CYS A 56 12.52 -1.25 -30.73
CA CYS A 56 12.67 0.18 -31.00
C CYS A 56 14.13 0.67 -31.04
N GLY A 57 15.11 -0.20 -30.76
CA GLY A 57 16.53 0.16 -30.72
C GLY A 57 16.93 0.76 -29.37
N ASP A 58 18.17 0.47 -28.96
CA ASP A 58 18.71 0.52 -27.58
C ASP A 58 18.84 1.92 -26.92
N LYS A 59 18.07 2.92 -27.34
CA LYS A 59 18.08 4.28 -26.77
C LYS A 59 16.71 4.92 -26.75
N ILE A 60 15.75 4.23 -26.14
CA ILE A 60 14.57 4.90 -25.60
C ILE A 60 14.72 4.81 -24.09
N ASP A 61 14.87 5.98 -23.45
CA ASP A 61 14.68 6.16 -22.01
C ASP A 61 13.22 5.83 -21.69
N VAL A 62 12.91 4.53 -21.68
CA VAL A 62 11.70 4.00 -21.07
C VAL A 62 11.86 4.27 -19.58
N PRO A 63 10.87 4.87 -18.89
CA PRO A 63 10.78 4.77 -17.45
C PRO A 63 10.60 3.28 -17.13
N SER A 64 11.71 2.57 -17.01
CA SER A 64 11.73 1.23 -16.51
C SER A 64 11.40 1.34 -15.03
N ASP A 65 10.15 1.08 -14.66
CA ASP A 65 9.76 0.75 -13.29
C ASP A 65 10.43 -0.55 -12.78
N ALA A 66 11.32 -1.14 -13.59
CA ALA A 66 12.31 -2.12 -13.20
C ALA A 66 13.75 -1.64 -13.46
N SER A 67 14.04 -0.34 -13.27
CA SER A 67 15.43 0.08 -13.08
C SER A 67 15.87 -0.47 -11.72
N SER A 68 16.57 -1.61 -11.80
CA SER A 68 17.52 -2.02 -10.79
C SER A 68 18.57 -0.92 -10.67
N GLN A 69 18.25 0.10 -9.88
CA GLN A 69 19.23 0.62 -8.93
C GLN A 69 19.63 -0.62 -8.13
N GLU A 70 20.81 -1.19 -8.39
CA GLU A 70 21.24 -2.48 -7.83
C GLU A 70 20.88 -2.54 -6.34
N GLY A 71 20.00 -3.47 -5.96
CA GLY A 71 19.60 -3.70 -4.57
C GLY A 71 18.35 -2.96 -4.06
N VAL A 72 17.61 -2.20 -4.89
CA VAL A 72 16.32 -1.60 -4.48
C VAL A 72 15.14 -2.23 -5.21
N PHE A 73 14.21 -2.80 -4.44
CA PHE A 73 12.96 -3.39 -4.94
C PHE A 73 11.78 -2.50 -4.58
N ARG A 74 11.01 -2.07 -5.60
CA ARG A 74 9.86 -1.17 -5.41
C ARG A 74 8.55 -1.91 -5.59
N VAL A 75 7.61 -1.68 -4.68
CA VAL A 75 6.33 -2.38 -4.64
C VAL A 75 5.21 -1.36 -4.53
N PRO A 76 4.30 -1.30 -5.51
CA PRO A 76 3.18 -0.37 -5.45
C PRO A 76 2.25 -0.72 -4.29
N ILE A 77 1.81 0.31 -3.56
CA ILE A 77 0.79 0.22 -2.53
C ILE A 77 -0.58 0.22 -3.22
N LYS A 78 -1.37 -0.85 -3.02
CA LYS A 78 -2.71 -0.96 -3.61
C LYS A 78 -3.70 -0.02 -2.95
N ARG A 79 -3.60 0.08 -1.63
CA ARG A 79 -4.46 0.88 -0.76
C ARG A 79 -3.82 0.96 0.63
N ARG A 80 -4.41 1.77 1.50
CA ARG A 80 -4.04 1.85 2.92
C ARG A 80 -5.18 1.44 3.81
N PHE A 81 -4.84 0.86 4.96
CA PHE A 81 -5.77 0.60 6.05
C PHE A 81 -5.18 1.20 7.33
N GLY A 82 -5.88 2.15 7.95
CA GLY A 82 -5.35 2.87 9.11
C GLY A 82 -4.04 3.62 8.84
N GLY A 83 -3.76 3.98 7.59
CA GLY A 83 -2.49 4.57 7.17
C GLY A 83 -1.40 3.57 6.79
N THR A 84 -1.54 2.29 7.13
CA THR A 84 -0.55 1.24 6.83
C THR A 84 -0.71 0.72 5.39
N PRO A 85 0.39 0.54 4.64
CA PRO A 85 0.34 0.06 3.26
C PRO A 85 -0.15 -1.38 3.16
N ILE A 86 -0.94 -1.63 2.12
CA ILE A 86 -1.34 -2.97 1.71
C ILE A 86 -0.84 -3.22 0.30
N ILE A 87 -0.13 -4.35 0.14
CA ILE A 87 0.55 -4.75 -1.08
C ILE A 87 0.13 -6.17 -1.48
N ASP A 88 0.33 -6.52 -2.75
CA ASP A 88 0.18 -7.89 -3.23
C ASP A 88 1.42 -8.73 -2.88
N VAL A 89 1.19 -9.88 -2.25
CA VAL A 89 2.23 -10.82 -1.81
C VAL A 89 1.94 -12.19 -2.39
N THR A 90 2.91 -12.78 -3.10
CA THR A 90 2.76 -14.08 -3.75
C THR A 90 3.36 -15.19 -2.91
N PHE A 91 2.54 -16.20 -2.60
CA PHE A 91 2.94 -17.39 -1.84
C PHE A 91 3.06 -18.61 -2.75
N ASN A 92 4.10 -19.41 -2.49
CA ASN A 92 4.39 -20.68 -3.19
C ASN A 92 4.37 -20.55 -4.71
N ASP A 93 4.80 -19.40 -5.24
CA ASP A 93 4.86 -19.06 -6.66
C ASP A 93 3.52 -19.18 -7.41
N LYS A 94 2.38 -19.17 -6.67
CA LYS A 94 1.06 -19.53 -7.23
C LYS A 94 -0.09 -18.63 -6.81
N LYS A 95 -0.14 -18.21 -5.54
CA LYS A 95 -1.31 -17.50 -5.00
C LYS A 95 -0.90 -16.15 -4.44
N THR A 96 -1.53 -15.11 -4.94
CA THR A 96 -1.32 -13.73 -4.49
C THR A 96 -2.42 -13.32 -3.53
N PHE A 97 -2.04 -12.70 -2.41
CA PHE A 97 -2.94 -12.15 -1.42
C PHE A 97 -2.55 -10.72 -1.07
N GLU A 98 -3.53 -9.91 -0.70
CA GLU A 98 -3.27 -8.61 -0.10
C GLU A 98 -2.79 -8.81 1.34
N MET A 99 -1.69 -8.16 1.71
CA MET A 99 -1.14 -8.18 3.05
C MET A 99 -0.79 -6.78 3.53
N ILE A 100 -0.98 -6.54 4.82
CA ILE A 100 -0.48 -5.34 5.51
C ILE A 100 1.04 -5.49 5.67
N VAL A 101 1.82 -4.47 5.31
CA VAL A 101 3.23 -4.43 5.70
C VAL A 101 3.31 -4.01 7.16
N ASP A 102 3.64 -4.94 8.04
CA ASP A 102 3.59 -4.73 9.49
C ASP A 102 4.99 -4.80 10.10
N THR A 103 5.57 -3.62 10.34
CA THR A 103 6.89 -3.50 10.99
C THR A 103 6.86 -3.85 12.49
N GLY A 104 5.67 -3.95 13.10
CA GLY A 104 5.48 -4.36 14.48
C GLY A 104 5.40 -5.88 14.67
N ALA A 105 5.19 -6.63 13.59
CA ALA A 105 5.13 -8.09 13.62
C ALA A 105 6.52 -8.70 13.39
N SER A 106 6.99 -9.52 14.34
CA SER A 106 8.23 -10.28 14.18
C SER A 106 8.10 -11.41 13.16
N ALA A 107 6.94 -12.06 13.12
CA ALA A 107 6.62 -13.15 12.20
C ALA A 107 5.54 -12.74 11.19
N THR A 108 5.57 -13.35 10.01
CA THR A 108 4.52 -13.23 9.01
C THR A 108 3.29 -14.01 9.47
N VAL A 109 2.13 -13.35 9.47
CA VAL A 109 0.85 -13.90 9.92
C VAL A 109 -0.11 -14.01 8.74
N ILE A 110 -0.66 -15.19 8.51
CA ILE A 110 -1.66 -15.44 7.47
C ILE A 110 -3.03 -15.73 8.09
N THR A 111 -4.09 -15.52 7.31
CA THR A 111 -5.45 -15.86 7.75
C THR A 111 -5.73 -17.36 7.60
N ARG A 112 -6.75 -17.87 8.30
CA ARG A 112 -7.23 -19.26 8.09
C ARG A 112 -7.65 -19.52 6.64
N ASN A 113 -8.22 -18.53 5.96
CA ASN A 113 -8.63 -18.64 4.56
C ASN A 113 -7.42 -18.75 3.63
N MET A 114 -6.35 -17.97 3.89
CA MET A 114 -5.09 -18.10 3.16
C MET A 114 -4.48 -19.48 3.35
N ALA A 115 -4.40 -19.97 4.61
CA ALA A 115 -3.86 -21.30 4.90
C ALA A 115 -4.63 -22.41 4.18
N SER A 116 -5.97 -22.33 4.18
CA SER A 116 -6.84 -23.28 3.46
C SER A 116 -6.64 -23.21 1.95
N SER A 117 -6.57 -22.00 1.39
CA SER A 117 -6.33 -21.76 -0.04
C SER A 117 -4.97 -22.29 -0.49
N LEU A 118 -3.94 -22.16 0.35
CA LEU A 118 -2.59 -22.69 0.14
C LEU A 118 -2.46 -24.18 0.49
N GLN A 119 -3.52 -24.82 1.01
CA GLN A 119 -3.53 -26.22 1.46
C GLN A 119 -2.45 -26.53 2.50
N LEU A 120 -2.19 -25.56 3.39
CA LEU A 120 -1.20 -25.69 4.43
C LEU A 120 -1.73 -26.57 5.56
N LYS A 121 -0.84 -27.40 6.11
CA LYS A 121 -1.09 -28.17 7.33
C LYS A 121 -0.39 -27.52 8.50
N THR A 122 -1.05 -27.47 9.64
CA THR A 122 -0.43 -27.02 10.88
C THR A 122 0.73 -27.96 11.25
N THR A 123 1.89 -27.38 11.54
CA THR A 123 3.11 -28.11 11.93
C THR A 123 3.47 -27.92 13.41
N GLY A 124 2.78 -27.03 14.10
CA GLY A 124 3.00 -26.75 15.52
C GLY A 124 2.16 -25.59 16.02
N ILE A 125 2.46 -25.14 17.24
CA ILE A 125 1.88 -23.97 17.89
C ILE A 125 3.02 -23.13 18.44
N ILE A 126 2.89 -21.81 18.36
CA ILE A 126 3.76 -20.85 19.05
C ILE A 126 2.93 -20.00 20.00
N HIS A 127 3.56 -19.52 21.07
CA HIS A 127 3.00 -18.48 21.92
C HIS A 127 3.57 -17.15 21.47
N ALA A 128 2.70 -16.20 21.16
CA ALA A 128 3.10 -14.86 20.74
C ALA A 128 2.50 -13.83 21.68
N GLN A 129 3.33 -12.88 22.10
CA GLN A 129 2.84 -11.67 22.75
C GLN A 129 2.30 -10.72 21.67
N VAL A 130 1.05 -10.29 21.82
CA VAL A 130 0.43 -9.31 20.92
C VAL A 130 0.55 -7.90 21.50
N ALA A 131 0.15 -6.89 20.74
CA ALA A 131 0.41 -5.48 21.07
C ALA A 131 -0.18 -5.00 22.41
N ASP A 132 -1.25 -5.64 22.90
CA ASP A 132 -1.86 -5.32 24.20
C ASP A 132 -1.14 -5.98 25.40
N GLY A 133 -0.07 -6.75 25.14
CA GLY A 133 0.72 -7.46 26.13
C GLY A 133 0.21 -8.85 26.47
N SER A 134 -0.96 -9.25 25.97
CA SER A 134 -1.48 -10.61 26.15
C SER A 134 -0.68 -11.63 25.34
N GLU A 135 -0.67 -12.87 25.83
CA GLU A 135 -0.02 -13.99 25.17
C GLU A 135 -1.10 -14.87 24.52
N VAL A 136 -0.94 -15.13 23.23
CA VAL A 136 -1.91 -15.86 22.41
C VAL A 136 -1.21 -17.00 21.68
N GLU A 137 -1.86 -18.16 21.65
CA GLU A 137 -1.40 -19.30 20.87
C GLU A 137 -1.77 -19.15 19.39
N PHE A 138 -0.77 -19.28 18.52
CA PHE A 138 -0.95 -19.33 17.07
C PHE A 138 -0.53 -20.71 16.54
N PRO A 139 -1.41 -21.42 15.82
CA PRO A 139 -0.97 -22.50 14.95
C PRO A 139 0.05 -21.97 13.93
N ILE A 140 1.09 -22.74 13.66
CA ILE A 140 2.08 -22.40 12.65
C ILE A 140 2.07 -23.41 11.50
N SER A 141 2.49 -22.95 10.34
CA SER A 141 2.82 -23.79 9.18
C SER A 141 4.09 -23.27 8.51
N LYS A 142 4.45 -23.85 7.36
CA LYS A 142 5.60 -23.46 6.57
C LYS A 142 5.21 -23.27 5.11
N VAL A 143 5.63 -22.16 4.53
CA VAL A 143 5.47 -21.88 3.10
C VAL A 143 6.78 -22.11 2.36
N LYS A 144 6.70 -22.53 1.10
CA LYS A 144 7.87 -22.76 0.23
C LYS A 144 8.53 -21.43 -0.13
N SER A 145 7.72 -20.45 -0.52
CA SER A 145 8.19 -19.12 -0.90
C SER A 145 7.17 -18.05 -0.56
N ILE A 146 7.67 -16.86 -0.24
CA ILE A 146 6.94 -15.60 -0.23
C ILE A 146 7.70 -14.67 -1.19
N THR A 147 6.98 -14.00 -2.09
CA THR A 147 7.56 -13.11 -3.10
C THR A 147 6.82 -11.78 -3.13
N VAL A 148 7.59 -10.68 -3.09
CA VAL A 148 7.09 -9.31 -3.14
C VAL A 148 8.03 -8.46 -3.99
N GLY A 149 7.58 -8.01 -5.16
CA GLY A 149 8.34 -7.09 -6.03
C GLY A 149 9.79 -7.50 -6.34
N GLY A 150 10.08 -8.80 -6.41
CA GLY A 150 11.44 -9.33 -6.63
C GLY A 150 12.18 -9.75 -5.36
N VAL A 151 11.72 -9.34 -4.18
CA VAL A 151 12.19 -9.89 -2.90
C VAL A 151 11.58 -11.27 -2.70
N VAL A 152 12.42 -12.28 -2.44
CA VAL A 152 11.99 -13.66 -2.24
C VAL A 152 12.53 -14.20 -0.91
N ALA A 153 11.63 -14.69 -0.07
CA ALA A 153 11.97 -15.47 1.11
C ALA A 153 11.56 -16.93 0.89
N HIS A 154 12.46 -17.86 1.20
CA HIS A 154 12.20 -19.29 1.07
C HIS A 154 12.02 -19.94 2.43
N ASN A 155 11.20 -21.00 2.46
CA ASN A 155 11.08 -21.87 3.64
C ASN A 155 10.69 -21.12 4.92
N LEU A 156 9.83 -20.12 4.81
CA LEU A 156 9.44 -19.26 5.94
C LEU A 156 8.35 -19.95 6.79
N PRO A 157 8.49 -20.01 8.13
CA PRO A 157 7.37 -20.32 8.99
C PRO A 157 6.34 -19.18 8.94
N VAL A 158 5.06 -19.51 9.04
CA VAL A 158 3.98 -18.52 9.11
C VAL A 158 3.04 -18.86 10.26
N ALA A 159 2.63 -17.84 11.02
CA ALA A 159 1.59 -17.98 12.01
C ALA A 159 0.21 -17.89 11.36
N ILE A 160 -0.77 -18.63 11.86
CA ILE A 160 -2.14 -18.66 11.33
C ILE A 160 -3.07 -18.00 12.34
N ALA A 161 -3.52 -16.78 12.03
CA ALA A 161 -4.46 -16.06 12.87
C ALA A 161 -5.87 -16.70 12.81
N PRO A 162 -6.47 -17.07 13.96
CA PRO A 162 -7.80 -17.67 14.00
C PRO A 162 -8.92 -16.73 13.54
N GLN A 163 -8.76 -15.42 13.78
CA GLN A 163 -9.77 -14.39 13.54
C GLN A 163 -9.11 -13.15 12.95
N ALA A 164 -8.67 -13.23 11.69
CA ALA A 164 -8.15 -12.10 10.94
C ALA A 164 -8.67 -12.14 9.50
N ASP A 165 -9.03 -10.97 8.98
CA ASP A 165 -9.53 -10.81 7.61
C ASP A 165 -8.41 -10.61 6.59
N ILE A 166 -7.28 -10.03 7.02
CA ILE A 166 -6.10 -9.77 6.20
C ILE A 166 -4.83 -10.23 6.91
N GLY A 167 -3.85 -10.71 6.14
CA GLY A 167 -2.55 -11.14 6.67
C GLY A 167 -1.60 -9.99 6.94
N LEU A 168 -0.60 -10.25 7.78
CA LEU A 168 0.50 -9.34 8.15
C LEU A 168 1.80 -9.88 7.56
N LEU A 169 2.49 -9.07 6.77
CA LEU A 169 3.84 -9.34 6.30
C LEU A 169 4.80 -8.80 7.36
N GLY A 170 5.53 -9.70 8.02
CA GLY A 170 6.35 -9.38 9.18
C GLY A 170 7.85 -9.29 8.90
N HIS A 171 8.61 -9.02 9.96
CA HIS A 171 10.05 -8.83 9.90
C HIS A 171 10.84 -10.06 9.46
N ASP A 172 10.32 -11.27 9.67
CA ASP A 172 10.91 -12.50 9.16
C ASP A 172 11.04 -12.54 7.63
N PHE A 173 10.16 -11.86 6.90
CA PHE A 173 10.24 -11.72 5.44
C PHE A 173 11.27 -10.67 5.03
N PHE A 174 11.19 -9.47 5.60
CA PHE A 174 11.96 -8.31 5.16
C PHE A 174 13.17 -7.97 6.05
N GLY A 175 13.54 -8.84 6.98
CA GLY A 175 14.57 -8.57 8.00
C GLY A 175 15.97 -8.32 7.44
N ASN A 176 16.24 -8.76 6.21
CA ASN A 176 17.49 -8.51 5.48
C ASN A 176 17.45 -7.22 4.63
N TYR A 177 16.40 -6.41 4.76
CA TYR A 177 16.20 -5.20 3.98
C TYR A 177 15.99 -3.99 4.89
N ASP A 178 16.47 -2.83 4.46
CA ASP A 178 15.94 -1.56 4.93
C ASP A 178 14.67 -1.24 4.15
N ILE A 179 13.66 -0.70 4.84
CA ILE A 179 12.34 -0.46 4.25
C ILE A 179 12.03 1.02 4.29
N LYS A 180 11.60 1.56 3.15
CA LYS A 180 10.95 2.87 3.08
C LYS A 180 9.50 2.69 2.68
N ILE A 181 8.61 3.21 3.50
CA ILE A 181 7.19 3.27 3.18
C ILE A 181 6.92 4.69 2.67
N LEU A 182 6.83 4.83 1.35
CA LEU A 182 6.53 6.09 0.67
C LEU A 182 5.02 6.23 0.48
N GLU A 183 4.57 7.32 -0.16
CA GLU A 183 3.14 7.59 -0.36
C GLU A 183 2.45 6.49 -1.18
N LYS A 184 3.06 6.09 -2.30
CA LYS A 184 2.48 5.18 -3.30
C LYS A 184 3.19 3.83 -3.41
N GLU A 185 4.32 3.67 -2.74
CA GLU A 185 5.13 2.45 -2.85
C GLU A 185 5.84 2.11 -1.53
N VAL A 186 6.22 0.84 -1.41
CA VAL A 186 7.16 0.35 -0.41
C VAL A 186 8.44 -0.03 -1.14
N GLU A 187 9.57 0.48 -0.67
CA GLU A 187 10.89 0.17 -1.20
C GLU A 187 11.64 -0.73 -0.21
N PHE A 188 12.23 -1.82 -0.71
CA PHE A 188 13.12 -2.71 0.03
C PHE A 188 14.54 -2.52 -0.50
N TYR A 189 15.45 -2.12 0.38
CA TYR A 189 16.87 -1.90 0.11
C TYR A 189 17.67 -3.05 0.71
N GLN A 190 18.39 -3.80 -0.11
CA GLN A 190 19.22 -4.89 0.37
C GLN A 190 20.34 -4.35 1.28
N ARG A 191 20.52 -4.97 2.45
CA ARG A 191 21.62 -4.64 3.39
C ARG A 191 22.93 -5.35 3.04
#